data_AF-A0A2V2ZBH5-F1
#
_entry.id   AF-A0A2V2ZBH5-F1
#
_cell.length_a   1.000
_cell.length_b   1.000
_cell.length_c   1.000
_cell.angle_alpha   90.00
_cell.angle_beta   90.00
_cell.angle_gamma   90.00
#
_symmetry.space_group_name_H-M   'P 1'
#
loop_
_entity.id
_entity.type
_entity.pdbx_description
1 polymer ?
#
loop_
_entity_poly.entity_id
_entity_poly.type
_entity_poly.pdbx_seq_one_letter_code
_entity_poly.pdbx_strand_id
1 'polypeptide(L)'
;MKEINIKNVAITFVVALIIWFIPAPEGVAENAWHLFAIFAATILGIILKAAPMGTMCMMAIGFTALTQVVAPGDAGKSITKALSGFGDKVIWLIGISFFIARGFIKTGLGNRIAFLFIRVFGKSSLGLAYGLGLADVCLAPAIPSNTARGGGIIYPIMKSMAISFDSVPEKPETHRKLGSFLTLNSYYMNLIASSMFLTGTASNPMCQKFAANLGIDITWMSWAAAGFIPGAVAFFIVPLVLYKLYPPELKKTGDAPKMAAQKLKEMGPISRNEWLMLLAFFILLALWIFGGALSIDATTTAFIGLTLLLLTSVLTWEDVKGEKGAWDTIVWFAVLVMMASSLNELGFIGWFSNLIKVQIGGLSWQVAFPVIIVVYFFSHYIFASATAHVAAMYAALLGVGVSLGIPPMLLAMMLGFMGSIYGVLTHYGHGPAPVFFGSGYVDLKVWWLRGLEIGIVLLIIYMVVGGLWMKVLGYY
;
A
#
# COMPACT_ATOMS: atom_id res chain seq x y z
N MET A 1 -21.94 12.42 9.80
CA MET A 1 -22.27 11.09 9.24
C MET A 1 -22.21 10.08 10.37
N LYS A 2 -23.15 9.13 10.49
CA LYS A 2 -23.02 8.04 11.49
C LYS A 2 -21.83 7.17 11.08
N GLU A 3 -20.94 6.89 12.03
CA GLU A 3 -19.74 6.05 11.82
C GLU A 3 -20.10 4.63 11.36
N ILE A 4 -21.27 4.15 11.79
CA ILE A 4 -21.81 2.84 11.44
C ILE A 4 -23.01 3.00 10.50
N ASN A 5 -22.97 2.31 9.37
CA ASN A 5 -24.10 2.11 8.48
C ASN A 5 -24.79 0.79 8.82
N ILE A 6 -25.81 0.87 9.69
CA ILE A 6 -26.56 -0.30 10.20
C ILE A 6 -27.13 -1.17 9.07
N LYS A 7 -27.59 -0.56 7.97
CA LYS A 7 -28.12 -1.31 6.82
C LYS A 7 -27.02 -2.18 6.20
N ASN A 8 -25.84 -1.63 5.99
CA ASN A 8 -24.71 -2.37 5.41
C ASN A 8 -24.18 -3.42 6.38
N VAL A 9 -24.18 -3.15 7.70
CA VAL A 9 -23.87 -4.16 8.72
C VAL A 9 -24.87 -5.31 8.66
N ALA A 10 -26.18 -5.03 8.59
CA ALA A 10 -27.21 -6.05 8.47
C ALA A 10 -27.01 -6.92 7.21
N ILE A 11 -26.67 -6.31 6.06
CA ILE A 11 -26.35 -7.04 4.82
C ILE A 11 -25.18 -8.00 5.06
N THR A 12 -24.12 -7.56 5.73
CA THR A 12 -22.95 -8.41 5.99
C THR A 12 -23.27 -9.59 6.90
N PHE A 13 -24.13 -9.37 7.91
CA PHE A 13 -24.61 -10.45 8.78
C PHE A 13 -25.47 -11.45 8.01
N VAL A 14 -26.38 -10.98 7.17
CA VAL A 14 -27.22 -11.86 6.35
C VAL A 14 -26.35 -12.72 5.44
N VAL A 15 -25.32 -12.15 4.80
CA VAL A 15 -24.38 -12.93 3.97
C VAL A 15 -23.61 -13.95 4.82
N ALA A 16 -23.14 -13.56 6.01
CA ALA A 16 -22.48 -14.50 6.92
C ALA A 16 -23.38 -15.70 7.24
N LEU A 17 -24.65 -15.46 7.59
CA LEU A 17 -25.62 -16.50 7.93
C LEU A 17 -25.94 -17.39 6.72
N ILE A 18 -26.09 -16.80 5.53
CA ILE A 18 -26.32 -17.58 4.30
C ILE A 18 -25.16 -18.54 4.06
N ILE A 19 -23.91 -18.05 4.09
CA ILE A 19 -22.74 -18.92 3.88
C ILE A 19 -22.65 -19.96 5.00
N TRP A 20 -22.89 -19.55 6.25
CA TRP A 20 -22.82 -20.42 7.43
C TRP A 20 -23.74 -21.64 7.33
N PHE A 21 -24.99 -21.44 6.91
CA PHE A 21 -25.98 -22.53 6.86
C PHE A 21 -26.00 -23.27 5.52
N ILE A 22 -25.26 -22.82 4.51
CA ILE A 22 -25.00 -23.64 3.32
C ILE A 22 -24.03 -24.76 3.72
N PRO A 23 -24.34 -26.03 3.41
CA PRO A 23 -23.44 -27.14 3.69
C PRO A 23 -22.05 -26.89 3.13
N ALA A 24 -21.01 -27.17 3.92
CA ALA A 24 -19.64 -27.04 3.49
C ALA A 24 -19.41 -27.89 2.22
N PRO A 25 -18.75 -27.34 1.18
CA PRO A 25 -18.42 -28.10 -0.01
C PRO A 25 -17.59 -29.35 0.31
N GLU A 26 -17.69 -30.36 -0.54
CA GLU A 26 -16.91 -31.58 -0.40
C GLU A 26 -15.40 -31.28 -0.32
N GLY A 27 -14.72 -31.86 0.68
CA GLY A 27 -13.29 -31.65 0.94
C GLY A 27 -12.95 -30.42 1.79
N VAL A 28 -13.94 -29.64 2.24
CA VAL A 28 -13.75 -28.50 3.16
C VAL A 28 -14.16 -28.88 4.57
N ALA A 29 -13.29 -28.65 5.55
CA ALA A 29 -13.66 -28.81 6.95
C ALA A 29 -14.73 -27.78 7.36
N GLU A 30 -15.73 -28.21 8.12
CA GLU A 30 -16.88 -27.37 8.50
C GLU A 30 -16.45 -26.07 9.21
N ASN A 31 -15.49 -26.16 10.11
CA ASN A 31 -14.97 -24.99 10.81
C ASN A 31 -14.16 -24.04 9.88
N ALA A 32 -13.55 -24.57 8.81
CA ALA A 32 -12.92 -23.75 7.78
C ALA A 32 -13.98 -22.98 6.96
N TRP A 33 -15.10 -23.63 6.64
CA TRP A 33 -16.22 -23.02 5.94
C TRP A 33 -16.90 -21.91 6.77
N HIS A 34 -17.11 -22.17 8.05
CA HIS A 34 -17.63 -21.16 8.98
C HIS A 34 -16.66 -19.98 9.20
N LEU A 35 -15.36 -20.25 9.30
CA LEU A 35 -14.35 -19.18 9.30
C LEU A 35 -14.37 -18.38 7.99
N PHE A 36 -14.56 -19.03 6.85
CA PHE A 36 -14.72 -18.37 5.56
C PHE A 36 -15.97 -17.48 5.53
N ALA A 37 -17.09 -17.90 6.13
CA ALA A 37 -18.29 -17.09 6.25
C ALA A 37 -18.01 -15.78 7.02
N ILE A 38 -17.31 -15.86 8.16
CA ILE A 38 -16.91 -14.69 8.95
C ILE A 38 -15.97 -13.79 8.13
N PHE A 39 -14.96 -14.39 7.48
CA PHE A 39 -13.99 -13.65 6.68
C PHE A 39 -14.65 -12.93 5.50
N ALA A 40 -15.48 -13.62 4.71
CA ALA A 40 -16.20 -13.07 3.57
C ALA A 40 -17.15 -11.94 3.99
N ALA A 41 -17.88 -12.09 5.09
CA ALA A 41 -18.73 -11.05 5.64
C ALA A 41 -17.94 -9.82 6.12
N THR A 42 -16.78 -10.05 6.74
CA THR A 42 -15.87 -8.97 7.18
C THR A 42 -15.35 -8.18 5.98
N ILE A 43 -14.87 -8.87 4.95
CA ILE A 43 -14.41 -8.24 3.69
C ILE A 43 -15.55 -7.49 3.01
N LEU A 44 -16.74 -8.09 2.90
CA LEU A 44 -17.91 -7.45 2.32
C LEU A 44 -18.27 -6.17 3.09
N GLY A 45 -18.21 -6.19 4.43
CA GLY A 45 -18.52 -5.01 5.23
C GLY A 45 -17.50 -3.88 5.08
N ILE A 46 -16.23 -4.23 4.91
CA ILE A 46 -15.17 -3.26 4.58
C ILE A 46 -15.44 -2.64 3.20
N ILE A 47 -15.79 -3.46 2.19
CA ILE A 47 -16.10 -2.99 0.82
C ILE A 47 -17.33 -2.06 0.84
N LEU A 48 -18.40 -2.47 1.53
CA LEU A 48 -19.64 -1.70 1.67
C LEU A 48 -19.50 -0.50 2.60
N LYS A 49 -18.35 -0.29 3.24
CA LYS A 49 -18.13 0.74 4.28
C LYS A 49 -19.21 0.68 5.36
N ALA A 50 -19.50 -0.53 5.85
CA ALA A 50 -20.49 -0.78 6.88
C ALA A 50 -20.10 -0.13 8.22
N ALA A 51 -18.80 -0.12 8.53
CA ALA A 51 -18.17 0.58 9.65
C ALA A 51 -16.69 0.83 9.30
N PRO A 52 -15.92 1.58 10.12
CA PRO A 52 -14.47 1.64 10.00
C PRO A 52 -13.84 0.25 9.99
N MET A 53 -12.69 0.10 9.32
CA MET A 53 -12.03 -1.19 9.15
C MET A 53 -11.67 -1.83 10.49
N GLY A 54 -11.16 -1.05 11.45
CA GLY A 54 -10.93 -1.48 12.82
C GLY A 54 -12.19 -2.03 13.48
N THR A 55 -13.33 -1.35 13.36
CA THR A 55 -14.63 -1.81 13.91
C THR A 55 -15.06 -3.15 13.32
N MET A 56 -15.02 -3.29 11.99
CA MET A 56 -15.37 -4.55 11.32
C MET A 56 -14.46 -5.70 11.79
N CYS A 57 -13.16 -5.44 11.95
CA CYS A 57 -12.18 -6.43 12.39
C CYS A 57 -12.35 -6.81 13.87
N MET A 58 -12.69 -5.85 14.75
CA MET A 58 -13.00 -6.15 16.15
C MET A 58 -14.24 -7.03 16.29
N MET A 59 -15.27 -6.78 15.48
CA MET A 59 -16.43 -7.67 15.41
C MET A 59 -16.01 -9.08 14.94
N ALA A 60 -15.18 -9.16 13.90
CA ALA A 60 -14.69 -10.43 13.37
C ALA A 60 -13.88 -11.24 14.38
N ILE A 61 -13.00 -10.61 15.18
CA ILE A 61 -12.33 -11.28 16.33
C ILE A 61 -13.37 -11.84 17.28
N GLY A 62 -14.33 -11.01 17.71
CA GLY A 62 -15.36 -11.40 18.66
C GLY A 62 -16.15 -12.62 18.19
N PHE A 63 -16.63 -12.61 16.95
CA PHE A 63 -17.35 -13.74 16.37
C PHE A 63 -16.47 -14.97 16.18
N THR A 64 -15.24 -14.82 15.70
CA THR A 64 -14.30 -15.95 15.52
C THR A 64 -14.02 -16.64 16.86
N ALA A 65 -13.77 -15.85 17.90
CA ALA A 65 -13.52 -16.36 19.24
C ALA A 65 -14.78 -17.04 19.83
N LEU A 66 -15.92 -16.35 19.77
CA LEU A 66 -17.21 -16.80 20.31
C LEU A 66 -17.68 -18.11 19.69
N THR A 67 -17.58 -18.22 18.37
CA THR A 67 -18.00 -19.40 17.62
C THR A 67 -17.01 -20.56 17.67
N GLN A 68 -15.81 -20.32 18.20
CA GLN A 68 -14.75 -21.33 18.35
C GLN A 68 -14.28 -21.99 17.05
N VAL A 69 -14.54 -21.36 15.89
CA VAL A 69 -14.22 -21.95 14.57
C VAL A 69 -12.72 -22.23 14.37
N VAL A 70 -11.85 -21.48 15.03
CA VAL A 70 -10.39 -21.67 14.96
C VAL A 70 -9.85 -22.70 15.98
N ALA A 71 -10.65 -23.06 16.98
CA ALA A 71 -10.34 -24.10 17.98
C ALA A 71 -11.64 -24.70 18.56
N PRO A 72 -12.31 -25.61 17.82
CA PRO A 72 -13.61 -26.14 18.23
C PRO A 72 -13.55 -26.83 19.61
N GLY A 73 -14.46 -26.49 20.51
CA GLY A 73 -14.58 -27.07 21.85
C GLY A 73 -13.63 -26.46 22.89
N ASP A 74 -12.79 -25.49 22.52
CA ASP A 74 -11.83 -24.85 23.42
C ASP A 74 -11.89 -23.32 23.28
N ALA A 75 -12.70 -22.69 24.13
CA ALA A 75 -12.87 -21.23 24.13
C ALA A 75 -11.57 -20.47 24.41
N GLY A 76 -10.71 -21.00 25.29
CA GLY A 76 -9.43 -20.38 25.64
C GLY A 76 -8.46 -20.37 24.47
N LYS A 77 -8.29 -21.53 23.82
CA LYS A 77 -7.47 -21.65 22.61
C LYS A 77 -8.04 -20.86 21.45
N SER A 78 -9.38 -20.76 21.36
CA SER A 78 -10.05 -19.98 20.32
C SER A 78 -9.70 -18.49 20.40
N ILE A 79 -9.84 -17.86 21.58
CA ILE A 79 -9.47 -16.45 21.73
C ILE A 79 -7.97 -16.23 21.55
N THR A 80 -7.12 -17.14 22.04
CA THR A 80 -5.66 -17.05 21.81
C THR A 80 -5.34 -17.09 20.31
N LYS A 81 -5.95 -17.98 19.54
CA LYS A 81 -5.78 -18.03 18.08
C LYS A 81 -6.35 -16.78 17.40
N ALA A 82 -7.52 -16.30 17.81
CA ALA A 82 -8.12 -15.09 17.24
C ALA A 82 -7.27 -13.84 17.47
N LEU A 83 -6.48 -13.79 18.54
CA LEU A 83 -5.53 -12.72 18.84
C LEU A 83 -4.10 -12.95 18.30
N SER A 84 -3.83 -14.11 17.70
CA SER A 84 -2.46 -14.49 17.27
C SER A 84 -1.83 -13.51 16.28
N GLY A 85 -2.64 -12.86 15.44
CA GLY A 85 -2.18 -11.87 14.48
C GLY A 85 -1.49 -10.65 15.10
N PHE A 86 -1.82 -10.30 16.36
CA PHE A 86 -1.16 -9.19 17.06
C PHE A 86 0.30 -9.50 17.44
N GLY A 87 0.71 -10.77 17.41
CA GLY A 87 2.11 -11.18 17.61
C GLY A 87 2.93 -11.27 16.31
N ASP A 88 2.34 -10.95 15.16
CA ASP A 88 3.00 -11.14 13.87
C ASP A 88 4.06 -10.06 13.61
N LYS A 89 5.27 -10.49 13.25
CA LYS A 89 6.42 -9.60 13.02
C LYS A 89 6.19 -8.61 11.89
N VAL A 90 5.45 -8.99 10.84
CA VAL A 90 5.22 -8.13 9.66
C VAL A 90 4.26 -7.00 10.01
N ILE A 91 3.26 -7.29 10.85
CA ILE A 91 2.33 -6.29 11.38
C ILE A 91 3.07 -5.28 12.26
N TRP A 92 3.94 -5.75 13.16
CA TRP A 92 4.77 -4.87 13.97
C TRP A 92 5.76 -4.05 13.13
N LEU A 93 6.39 -4.64 12.11
CA LEU A 93 7.25 -3.89 11.18
C LEU A 93 6.52 -2.66 10.62
N ILE A 94 5.27 -2.84 10.19
CA ILE A 94 4.47 -1.73 9.67
C ILE A 94 4.17 -0.71 10.76
N GLY A 95 3.63 -1.14 11.90
CA GLY A 95 3.30 -0.25 13.02
C GLY A 95 4.48 0.62 13.46
N ILE A 96 5.64 0.00 13.66
CA ILE A 96 6.88 0.68 14.04
C ILE A 96 7.34 1.65 12.95
N SER A 97 7.23 1.25 11.68
CA SER A 97 7.60 2.10 10.56
C SER A 97 6.67 3.35 10.47
N PHE A 98 5.39 3.25 10.85
CA PHE A 98 4.50 4.41 10.96
C PHE A 98 4.95 5.37 12.08
N PHE A 99 5.37 4.83 13.23
CA PHE A 99 5.93 5.66 14.30
C PHE A 99 7.21 6.38 13.86
N ILE A 100 8.10 5.71 13.12
CA ILE A 100 9.30 6.33 12.53
C ILE A 100 8.90 7.42 11.53
N ALA A 101 7.88 7.18 10.70
CA ALA A 101 7.37 8.18 9.76
C ALA A 101 6.87 9.46 10.43
N ARG A 102 6.25 9.35 11.62
CA ARG A 102 5.88 10.51 12.44
C ARG A 102 7.10 11.38 12.74
N GLY A 103 8.29 10.79 12.89
CA GLY A 103 9.56 11.49 13.07
C GLY A 103 9.93 12.37 11.88
N PHE A 104 9.81 11.87 10.64
CA PHE A 104 10.05 12.67 9.44
C PHE A 104 9.13 13.89 9.33
N ILE A 105 7.87 13.73 9.70
CA ILE A 105 6.88 14.81 9.68
C ILE A 105 7.20 15.83 10.80
N LYS A 106 7.41 15.35 12.03
CA LYS A 106 7.67 16.19 13.20
C LYS A 106 8.95 17.01 13.07
N THR A 107 10.00 16.44 12.47
CA THR A 107 11.30 17.12 12.28
C THR A 107 11.30 18.09 11.09
N GLY A 108 10.34 17.97 10.16
CA GLY A 108 10.34 18.74 8.91
C GLY A 108 11.35 18.26 7.87
N LEU A 109 12.08 17.16 8.13
CA LEU A 109 13.09 16.62 7.21
C LEU A 109 12.49 16.27 5.84
N GLY A 110 11.28 15.70 5.82
CA GLY A 110 10.57 15.39 4.56
C GLY A 110 10.33 16.64 3.70
N ASN A 111 9.96 17.75 4.32
CA ASN A 111 9.77 19.02 3.63
C ASN A 111 11.09 19.56 3.08
N ARG A 112 12.18 19.45 3.85
CA ARG A 112 13.50 19.88 3.42
C ARG A 112 13.96 19.13 2.18
N ILE A 113 13.82 17.80 2.18
CA ILE A 113 14.17 16.94 1.04
C ILE A 113 13.37 17.35 -0.20
N ALA A 114 12.06 17.55 -0.05
CA ALA A 114 11.21 17.97 -1.17
C ALA A 114 11.62 19.35 -1.74
N PHE A 115 11.88 20.36 -0.90
CA PHE A 115 12.34 21.66 -1.38
C PHE A 115 13.72 21.61 -2.03
N LEU A 116 14.63 20.74 -1.58
CA LEU A 116 15.92 20.53 -2.23
C LEU A 116 15.75 20.03 -3.68
N PHE A 117 14.87 19.05 -3.91
CA PHE A 117 14.57 18.58 -5.26
C PHE A 117 13.89 19.64 -6.12
N ILE A 118 12.93 20.40 -5.58
CA ILE A 118 12.28 21.50 -6.31
C ILE A 118 13.30 22.58 -6.69
N ARG A 119 14.25 22.90 -5.82
CA ARG A 119 15.31 23.88 -6.10
C ARG A 119 16.16 23.47 -7.31
N VAL A 120 16.41 22.18 -7.49
CA VAL A 120 17.23 21.66 -8.59
C VAL A 120 16.42 21.52 -9.89
N PHE A 121 15.23 20.91 -9.81
CA PHE A 121 14.48 20.46 -10.98
C PHE A 121 13.29 21.36 -11.35
N GLY A 122 12.85 22.27 -10.47
CA GLY A 122 11.59 23.00 -10.58
C GLY A 122 11.51 24.09 -11.64
N LYS A 123 12.49 24.26 -12.54
CA LYS A 123 12.48 25.32 -13.58
C LYS A 123 11.38 25.16 -14.64
N SER A 124 10.82 23.95 -14.76
CA SER A 124 9.68 23.64 -15.63
C SER A 124 8.64 22.82 -14.88
N SER A 125 7.39 22.81 -15.35
CA SER A 125 6.31 22.06 -14.70
C SER A 125 6.55 20.56 -14.70
N LEU A 126 7.18 20.04 -15.75
CA LEU A 126 7.62 18.64 -15.82
C LEU A 126 8.78 18.37 -14.85
N GLY A 127 9.75 19.28 -14.77
CA GLY A 127 10.85 19.18 -13.80
C GLY A 127 10.35 19.28 -12.35
N LEU A 128 9.30 20.07 -12.09
CA LEU A 128 8.64 20.14 -10.80
C LEU A 128 7.94 18.82 -10.45
N ALA A 129 7.25 18.22 -11.41
CA ALA A 129 6.66 16.88 -11.30
C ALA A 129 7.71 15.82 -10.93
N TYR A 130 8.86 15.80 -11.62
CA TYR A 130 9.98 14.91 -11.27
C TYR A 130 10.60 15.23 -9.91
N GLY A 131 10.76 16.50 -9.56
CA GLY A 131 11.32 16.89 -8.26
C GLY A 131 10.47 16.42 -7.08
N LEU A 132 9.14 16.58 -7.18
CA LEU A 132 8.20 16.05 -6.19
C LEU A 132 8.20 14.52 -6.17
N GLY A 133 8.27 13.87 -7.33
CA GLY A 133 8.38 12.42 -7.42
C GLY A 133 9.66 11.86 -6.81
N LEU A 134 10.81 12.49 -7.07
CA LEU A 134 12.10 12.08 -6.49
C LEU A 134 12.08 12.21 -4.96
N ALA A 135 11.47 13.27 -4.44
CA ALA A 135 11.29 13.43 -3.01
C ALA A 135 10.51 12.25 -2.42
N ASP A 136 9.43 11.82 -3.06
CA ASP A 136 8.63 10.68 -2.61
C ASP A 136 9.40 9.35 -2.72
N VAL A 137 10.09 9.10 -3.84
CA VAL A 137 10.94 7.91 -4.02
C VAL A 137 12.03 7.82 -2.95
N CYS A 138 12.66 8.95 -2.58
CA CYS A 138 13.65 8.98 -1.51
C CYS A 138 13.05 8.69 -0.12
N LEU A 139 11.80 9.07 0.11
CA LEU A 139 11.10 8.87 1.39
C LEU A 139 10.45 7.49 1.50
N ALA A 140 10.10 6.86 0.37
CA ALA A 140 9.36 5.60 0.31
C ALA A 140 10.02 4.41 1.04
N PRO A 141 11.36 4.23 1.05
CA PRO A 141 11.99 3.16 1.80
C PRO A 141 11.73 3.20 3.31
N ALA A 142 11.51 4.38 3.90
CA ALA A 142 11.46 4.54 5.35
C ALA A 142 10.12 5.05 5.90
N ILE A 143 9.24 5.57 5.06
CA ILE A 143 7.89 5.94 5.47
C ILE A 143 6.93 4.91 4.88
N PRO A 144 6.38 3.95 5.67
CA PRO A 144 5.52 2.86 5.18
C PRO A 144 4.10 3.27 4.82
N SER A 145 3.77 4.53 5.06
CA SER A 145 2.46 5.10 4.76
C SER A 145 2.59 6.00 3.55
N ASN A 146 2.13 5.50 2.42
CA ASN A 146 2.09 6.33 1.23
C ASN A 146 1.12 7.51 1.38
N THR A 147 0.07 7.38 2.21
CA THR A 147 -0.79 8.50 2.63
C THR A 147 -0.01 9.56 3.40
N ALA A 148 0.91 9.16 4.30
CA ALA A 148 1.74 10.11 5.03
C ALA A 148 2.74 10.82 4.11
N ARG A 149 3.39 10.09 3.19
CA ARG A 149 4.29 10.70 2.19
C ARG A 149 3.52 11.60 1.24
N GLY A 150 2.59 11.02 0.50
CA GLY A 150 1.83 11.67 -0.56
C GLY A 150 0.93 12.77 -0.01
N GLY A 151 0.07 12.45 0.97
CA GLY A 151 -0.90 13.40 1.53
C GLY A 151 -0.33 14.33 2.60
N GLY A 152 0.62 13.86 3.41
CA GLY A 152 1.19 14.63 4.52
C GLY A 152 2.38 15.52 4.16
N ILE A 153 3.20 15.11 3.18
CA ILE A 153 4.44 15.83 2.81
C ILE A 153 4.33 16.39 1.39
N ILE A 154 4.10 15.54 0.40
CA ILE A 154 4.15 15.92 -1.02
C ILE A 154 2.98 16.84 -1.39
N TYR A 155 1.76 16.51 -0.97
CA TYR A 155 0.55 17.26 -1.31
C TYR A 155 0.57 18.72 -0.83
N PRO A 156 0.89 19.04 0.45
CA PRO A 156 0.96 20.43 0.89
C PRO A 156 1.97 21.26 0.10
N ILE A 157 3.12 20.67 -0.23
CA ILE A 157 4.16 21.33 -1.02
C ILE A 157 3.69 21.54 -2.47
N MET A 158 3.11 20.50 -3.07
CA MET A 158 2.49 20.56 -4.40
C MET A 158 1.42 21.65 -4.47
N LYS A 159 0.49 21.67 -3.50
CA LYS A 159 -0.57 22.67 -3.41
C LYS A 159 0.01 24.08 -3.24
N SER A 160 1.02 24.25 -2.37
CA SER A 160 1.70 25.53 -2.20
C SER A 160 2.31 26.02 -3.51
N MET A 161 2.95 25.14 -4.28
CA MET A 161 3.52 25.50 -5.59
C MET A 161 2.42 25.87 -6.59
N ALA A 162 1.33 25.08 -6.67
CA ALA A 162 0.20 25.40 -7.55
C ALA A 162 -0.39 26.79 -7.26
N ILE A 163 -0.63 27.12 -5.98
CA ILE A 163 -1.14 28.42 -5.55
C ILE A 163 -0.17 29.55 -5.90
N SER A 164 1.15 29.35 -5.70
CA SER A 164 2.16 30.35 -6.06
C SER A 164 2.26 30.63 -7.57
N PHE A 165 1.67 29.78 -8.42
CA PHE A 165 1.55 29.97 -9.87
C PHE A 165 0.09 30.26 -10.30
N ASP A 166 -0.70 30.86 -9.40
CA ASP A 166 -2.09 31.27 -9.63
C ASP A 166 -3.02 30.16 -10.11
N SER A 167 -2.72 28.92 -9.71
CA SER A 167 -3.58 27.75 -9.89
C SER A 167 -4.20 27.42 -8.55
N VAL A 168 -5.46 27.81 -8.35
CA VAL A 168 -6.15 27.73 -7.04
C VAL A 168 -7.36 26.79 -7.12
N PRO A 169 -7.60 25.93 -6.11
CA PRO A 169 -8.67 24.94 -6.19
C PRO A 169 -10.08 25.54 -6.26
N GLU A 170 -10.28 26.74 -5.71
CA GLU A 170 -11.59 27.39 -5.64
C GLU A 170 -12.02 27.99 -6.99
N LYS A 171 -11.10 28.05 -7.98
CA LYS A 171 -11.33 28.64 -9.30
C LYS A 171 -11.05 27.63 -10.42
N PRO A 172 -12.08 26.90 -10.91
CA PRO A 172 -11.93 25.85 -11.92
C PRO A 172 -11.15 26.26 -13.17
N GLU A 173 -11.30 27.50 -13.63
CA GLU A 173 -10.61 28.05 -14.78
C GLU A 173 -9.08 28.13 -14.61
N THR A 174 -8.58 28.04 -13.37
CA THR A 174 -7.15 28.10 -13.07
C THR A 174 -6.50 26.73 -12.86
N HIS A 175 -7.29 25.66 -12.70
CA HIS A 175 -6.80 24.34 -12.31
C HIS A 175 -5.76 23.79 -13.31
N ARG A 176 -6.00 24.03 -14.61
CA ARG A 176 -5.16 23.56 -15.71
C ARG A 176 -3.85 24.31 -15.86
N LYS A 177 -3.67 25.46 -15.21
CA LYS A 177 -2.39 26.17 -15.19
C LYS A 177 -1.27 25.28 -14.70
N LEU A 178 -1.48 24.61 -13.57
CA LEU A 178 -0.47 23.74 -12.96
C LEU A 178 -1.06 22.70 -12.00
N GLY A 179 -2.08 23.08 -11.22
CA GLY A 179 -2.63 22.29 -10.11
C GLY A 179 -3.15 20.91 -10.51
N SER A 180 -3.94 20.79 -11.59
CA SER A 180 -4.48 19.48 -12.00
C SER A 180 -3.37 18.51 -12.44
N PHE A 181 -2.37 19.01 -13.18
CA PHE A 181 -1.24 18.19 -13.64
C PHE A 181 -0.39 17.70 -12.48
N LEU A 182 0.00 18.60 -11.57
CA LEU A 182 0.81 18.22 -10.41
C LEU A 182 0.06 17.32 -9.43
N THR A 183 -1.26 17.49 -9.28
CA THR A 183 -2.10 16.65 -8.43
C THR A 183 -2.08 15.20 -8.91
N LEU A 184 -2.40 14.97 -10.18
CA LEU A 184 -2.37 13.63 -10.79
C LEU A 184 -0.95 13.06 -10.79
N ASN A 185 0.03 13.85 -11.22
CA ASN A 185 1.41 13.37 -11.30
C ASN A 185 1.96 12.96 -9.94
N SER A 186 1.80 13.81 -8.91
CA SER A 186 2.31 13.51 -7.56
C SER A 186 1.62 12.28 -6.97
N TYR A 187 0.33 12.10 -7.22
CA TYR A 187 -0.39 10.90 -6.84
C TYR A 187 0.17 9.64 -7.53
N TYR A 188 0.41 9.69 -8.84
CA TYR A 188 0.95 8.54 -9.59
C TYR A 188 2.39 8.22 -9.19
N MET A 189 3.24 9.23 -8.99
CA MET A 189 4.60 9.04 -8.49
C MET A 189 4.60 8.38 -7.11
N ASN A 190 3.64 8.72 -6.24
CA ASN A 190 3.50 8.11 -4.93
C ASN A 190 3.21 6.61 -5.00
N LEU A 191 2.32 6.19 -5.91
CA LEU A 191 2.01 4.77 -6.11
C LEU A 191 3.18 4.00 -6.74
N ILE A 192 3.91 4.63 -7.67
CA ILE A 192 5.11 4.03 -8.27
C ILE A 192 6.19 3.82 -7.19
N ALA A 193 6.46 4.85 -6.39
CA ALA A 193 7.38 4.75 -5.26
C ALA A 193 6.94 3.67 -4.26
N SER A 194 5.62 3.55 -4.01
CA SER A 194 5.07 2.48 -3.18
C SER A 194 5.34 1.08 -3.74
N SER A 195 5.26 0.86 -5.05
CA SER A 195 5.56 -0.45 -5.63
C SER A 195 7.05 -0.82 -5.57
N MET A 196 7.96 0.15 -5.55
CA MET A 196 9.41 -0.09 -5.59
C MET A 196 9.96 -0.70 -4.29
N PHE A 197 9.33 -0.43 -3.15
CA PHE A 197 9.87 -0.82 -1.84
C PHE A 197 8.84 -1.61 -1.04
N LEU A 198 9.29 -2.65 -0.32
CA LEU A 198 8.42 -3.44 0.56
C LEU A 198 7.75 -2.55 1.62
N THR A 199 8.47 -1.57 2.13
CA THR A 199 7.99 -0.54 3.06
C THR A 199 7.41 0.66 2.34
N GLY A 200 6.95 0.52 1.08
CA GLY A 200 6.35 1.61 0.31
C GLY A 200 4.88 1.85 0.64
N THR A 201 4.15 0.85 1.12
CA THR A 201 2.75 0.95 1.55
C THR A 201 2.40 -0.22 2.46
N ALA A 202 1.39 -0.09 3.32
CA ALA A 202 0.97 -1.16 4.23
C ALA A 202 0.49 -2.44 3.52
N SER A 203 0.02 -2.35 2.27
CA SER A 203 -0.36 -3.53 1.48
C SER A 203 0.82 -4.42 1.08
N ASN A 204 2.03 -3.87 0.94
CA ASN A 204 3.17 -4.65 0.45
C ASN A 204 3.65 -5.70 1.46
N PRO A 205 3.83 -5.40 2.76
CA PRO A 205 4.18 -6.43 3.73
C PRO A 205 3.01 -7.42 3.95
N MET A 206 1.76 -7.04 3.66
CA MET A 206 0.66 -8.00 3.64
C MET A 206 0.85 -9.07 2.57
N CYS A 207 1.24 -8.64 1.36
CA CYS A 207 1.60 -9.55 0.28
C CYS A 207 2.78 -10.46 0.71
N GLN A 208 3.82 -9.90 1.33
CA GLN A 208 4.94 -10.68 1.88
C GLN A 208 4.47 -11.76 2.86
N LYS A 209 3.60 -11.41 3.82
CA LYS A 209 3.08 -12.36 4.80
C LYS A 209 2.27 -13.48 4.16
N PHE A 210 1.38 -13.13 3.22
CA PHE A 210 0.56 -14.13 2.52
C PHE A 210 1.37 -15.02 1.59
N ALA A 211 2.40 -14.49 0.95
CA ALA A 211 3.36 -15.27 0.18
C ALA A 211 4.11 -16.26 1.07
N ALA A 212 4.56 -15.84 2.25
CA ALA A 212 5.25 -16.70 3.22
C ALA A 212 4.36 -17.85 3.71
N ASN A 213 3.05 -17.62 3.89
CA ASN A 213 2.09 -18.68 4.22
C ASN A 213 1.97 -19.79 3.14
N LEU A 214 2.43 -19.50 1.91
CA LEU A 214 2.51 -20.44 0.80
C LEU A 214 3.96 -20.89 0.51
N GLY A 215 4.89 -20.66 1.44
CA GLY A 215 6.30 -21.06 1.33
C GLY A 215 7.14 -20.17 0.40
N ILE A 216 6.67 -18.96 0.10
CA ILE A 216 7.38 -18.01 -0.78
C ILE A 216 8.00 -16.91 0.09
N ASP A 217 9.31 -17.00 0.31
CA ASP A 217 10.04 -16.06 1.16
C ASP A 217 10.43 -14.78 0.41
N ILE A 218 9.75 -13.69 0.72
CA ILE A 218 10.06 -12.37 0.20
C ILE A 218 10.81 -11.58 1.27
N THR A 219 11.99 -11.05 0.96
CA THR A 219 12.75 -10.15 1.83
C THR A 219 12.59 -8.70 1.37
N TRP A 220 13.01 -7.75 2.19
CA TRP A 220 13.03 -6.33 1.79
C TRP A 220 13.88 -6.12 0.53
N MET A 221 15.06 -6.75 0.49
CA MET A 221 15.99 -6.66 -0.64
C MET A 221 15.46 -7.38 -1.88
N SER A 222 14.81 -8.54 -1.74
CA SER A 222 14.28 -9.25 -2.91
C SER A 222 13.12 -8.48 -3.56
N TRP A 223 12.28 -7.81 -2.75
CA TRP A 223 11.25 -6.88 -3.24
C TRP A 223 11.87 -5.68 -3.93
N ALA A 224 12.82 -5.00 -3.26
CA ALA A 224 13.46 -3.81 -3.80
C ALA A 224 14.16 -4.13 -5.13
N ALA A 225 14.90 -5.23 -5.21
CA ALA A 225 15.57 -5.66 -6.44
C ALA A 225 14.56 -5.88 -7.58
N ALA A 226 13.44 -6.56 -7.33
CA ALA A 226 12.45 -6.83 -8.36
C ALA A 226 11.61 -5.60 -8.75
N GLY A 227 11.26 -4.74 -7.79
CA GLY A 227 10.43 -3.56 -8.01
C GLY A 227 11.20 -2.35 -8.57
N PHE A 228 12.52 -2.27 -8.35
CA PHE A 228 13.29 -1.06 -8.68
C PHE A 228 13.32 -0.76 -10.17
N ILE A 229 13.61 -1.73 -11.04
CA ILE A 229 13.72 -1.49 -12.49
C ILE A 229 12.37 -1.12 -13.13
N PRO A 230 11.27 -1.90 -12.99
CA PRO A 230 9.98 -1.49 -13.54
C PRO A 230 9.49 -0.18 -12.91
N GLY A 231 9.73 0.04 -11.62
CA GLY A 231 9.38 1.29 -10.94
C GLY A 231 10.19 2.49 -11.44
N ALA A 232 11.48 2.35 -11.71
CA ALA A 232 12.31 3.40 -12.30
C ALA A 232 11.87 3.74 -13.72
N VAL A 233 11.53 2.74 -14.54
CA VAL A 233 10.97 2.95 -15.87
C VAL A 233 9.62 3.68 -15.77
N ALA A 234 8.73 3.25 -14.89
CA ALA A 234 7.46 3.93 -14.63
C ALA A 234 7.67 5.37 -14.15
N PHE A 235 8.64 5.60 -13.26
CA PHE A 235 9.00 6.92 -12.75
C PHE A 235 9.36 7.89 -13.87
N PHE A 236 10.15 7.45 -14.85
CA PHE A 236 10.51 8.29 -16.00
C PHE A 236 9.38 8.43 -17.02
N ILE A 237 8.64 7.35 -17.32
CA ILE A 237 7.65 7.35 -18.40
C ILE A 237 6.34 8.06 -17.99
N VAL A 238 5.83 7.83 -16.79
CA VAL A 238 4.49 8.29 -16.40
C VAL A 238 4.34 9.82 -16.44
N PRO A 239 5.30 10.64 -15.94
CA PRO A 239 5.21 12.09 -16.07
C PRO A 239 5.16 12.54 -17.52
N LEU A 240 5.92 11.91 -18.42
CA LEU A 240 5.95 12.25 -19.85
C LEU A 240 4.63 11.92 -20.54
N VAL A 241 4.07 10.74 -20.26
CA VAL A 241 2.78 10.32 -20.81
C VAL A 241 1.68 11.25 -20.31
N LEU A 242 1.62 11.52 -19.01
CA LEU A 242 0.64 12.44 -18.45
C LEU A 242 0.82 13.86 -19.01
N TYR A 243 2.05 14.32 -19.21
CA TYR A 243 2.35 15.63 -19.81
C TYR A 243 1.85 15.72 -21.26
N LYS A 244 1.81 14.61 -22.00
CA LYS A 244 1.23 14.56 -23.34
C LYS A 244 -0.31 14.48 -23.33
N LEU A 245 -0.88 13.67 -22.43
CA LEU A 245 -2.33 13.44 -22.33
C LEU A 245 -3.08 14.61 -21.67
N TYR A 246 -2.42 15.29 -20.73
CA TYR A 246 -3.03 16.31 -19.88
C TYR A 246 -2.04 17.44 -19.51
N PRO A 247 -1.41 18.11 -20.51
CA PRO A 247 -0.35 19.09 -20.30
C PRO A 247 -0.82 20.25 -19.41
N PRO A 248 0.02 20.76 -18.48
CA PRO A 248 -0.27 22.03 -17.83
C PRO A 248 -0.15 23.19 -18.83
N GLU A 249 -0.98 24.22 -18.67
CA GLU A 249 -0.91 25.42 -19.52
C GLU A 249 0.39 26.20 -19.23
N LEU A 250 0.75 26.33 -17.95
CA LEU A 250 2.05 26.86 -17.57
C LEU A 250 3.09 25.75 -17.67
N LYS A 251 4.07 25.92 -18.56
CA LYS A 251 5.17 24.96 -18.77
C LYS A 251 6.49 25.37 -18.13
N LYS A 252 6.68 26.68 -17.92
CA LYS A 252 7.87 27.27 -17.31
C LYS A 252 7.53 27.75 -15.91
N THR A 253 8.32 27.31 -14.94
CA THR A 253 8.14 27.61 -13.51
C THR A 253 9.46 28.16 -12.95
N GLY A 254 10.02 29.16 -13.64
CA GLY A 254 11.36 29.68 -13.36
C GLY A 254 11.57 30.23 -11.93
N ASP A 255 10.49 30.61 -11.26
CA ASP A 255 10.52 31.09 -9.88
C ASP A 255 10.37 29.99 -8.83
N ALA A 256 9.95 28.77 -9.19
CA ALA A 256 9.81 27.67 -8.23
C ALA A 256 11.14 27.33 -7.52
N PRO A 257 12.30 27.31 -8.20
CA PRO A 257 13.58 27.15 -7.53
C PRO A 257 13.90 28.25 -6.50
N LYS A 258 13.51 29.50 -6.78
CA LYS A 258 13.70 30.62 -5.85
C LYS A 258 12.77 30.50 -4.65
N MET A 259 11.50 30.15 -4.88
CA MET A 259 10.52 29.90 -3.81
C MET A 259 10.99 28.76 -2.90
N ALA A 260 11.47 27.66 -3.48
CA ALA A 260 12.02 26.54 -2.71
C ALA A 260 13.28 26.94 -1.92
N ALA A 261 14.18 27.73 -2.53
CA ALA A 261 15.35 28.27 -1.83
C ALA A 261 14.96 29.20 -0.67
N GLN A 262 13.91 30.02 -0.83
CA GLN A 262 13.38 30.85 0.23
C GLN A 262 12.77 30.00 1.35
N LYS A 263 11.97 28.98 1.04
CA LYS A 263 11.43 28.04 2.04
C LYS A 263 12.54 27.31 2.80
N LEU A 264 13.60 26.88 2.13
CA LEU A 264 14.78 26.30 2.78
C LEU A 264 15.49 27.30 3.71
N LYS A 265 15.52 28.58 3.34
CA LYS A 265 16.08 29.65 4.19
C LYS A 265 15.19 29.91 5.42
N GLU A 266 13.87 29.95 5.25
CA GLU A 266 12.89 30.09 6.33
C GLU A 266 12.96 28.92 7.32
N MET A 267 13.24 27.71 6.84
CA MET A 267 13.47 26.52 7.68
C MET A 267 14.78 26.56 8.48
N GLY A 268 15.70 27.49 8.17
CA GLY A 268 17.00 27.59 8.83
C GLY A 268 17.95 26.41 8.54
N PRO A 269 19.10 26.33 9.26
CA PRO A 269 20.03 25.21 9.13
C PRO A 269 19.39 23.88 9.56
N ILE A 270 19.99 22.76 9.14
CA ILE A 270 19.53 21.41 9.54
C ILE A 270 19.62 21.30 11.07
N SER A 271 18.48 21.06 11.70
CA SER A 271 18.40 20.94 13.16
C SER A 271 19.01 19.62 13.66
N ARG A 272 19.34 19.57 14.96
CA ARG A 272 19.81 18.33 15.61
C ARG A 272 18.83 17.17 15.37
N ASN A 273 17.53 17.42 15.47
CA ASN A 273 16.52 16.38 15.33
C ASN A 273 16.44 15.85 13.88
N GLU A 274 16.65 16.71 12.89
CA GLU A 274 16.77 16.28 11.49
C GLU A 274 18.02 15.44 11.24
N TRP A 275 19.17 15.80 11.83
CA TRP A 275 20.39 14.99 11.76
C TRP A 275 20.21 13.61 12.40
N LEU A 276 19.57 13.55 13.56
CA LEU A 276 19.28 12.29 14.24
C LEU A 276 18.28 11.43 13.45
N MET A 277 17.30 12.06 12.80
CA MET A 277 16.37 11.37 11.91
C MET A 277 17.08 10.80 10.67
N LEU A 278 18.01 11.55 10.06
CA LEU A 278 18.85 11.06 8.97
C LEU A 278 19.74 9.89 9.42
N LEU A 279 20.35 9.99 10.60
CA LEU A 279 21.16 8.92 11.17
C LEU A 279 20.32 7.64 11.33
N ALA A 280 19.14 7.75 11.94
CA ALA A 280 18.23 6.62 12.09
C ALA A 280 17.83 6.02 10.72
N PHE A 281 17.53 6.85 9.73
CA PHE A 281 17.23 6.43 8.38
C PHE A 281 18.35 5.62 7.73
N PHE A 282 19.59 6.10 7.78
CA PHE A 282 20.72 5.38 7.19
C PHE A 282 21.07 4.09 7.95
N ILE A 283 20.91 4.06 9.28
CA ILE A 283 21.06 2.83 10.06
C ILE A 283 20.02 1.80 9.63
N LEU A 284 18.74 2.19 9.52
CA LEU A 284 17.67 1.31 9.07
C LEU A 284 17.94 0.74 7.68
N LEU A 285 18.33 1.60 6.73
CA LEU A 285 18.68 1.16 5.37
C LEU A 285 19.85 0.17 5.37
N ALA A 286 20.93 0.47 6.08
CA ALA A 286 22.09 -0.42 6.17
C ALA A 286 21.68 -1.79 6.76
N LEU A 287 20.89 -1.79 7.84
CA LEU A 287 20.42 -3.02 8.46
C LEU A 287 19.42 -3.80 7.61
N TRP A 288 18.57 -3.16 6.80
CA TRP A 288 17.71 -3.89 5.85
C TRP A 288 18.49 -4.46 4.67
N ILE A 289 19.56 -3.80 4.22
CA ILE A 289 20.44 -4.29 3.15
C ILE A 289 21.28 -5.47 3.63
N PHE A 290 21.94 -5.34 4.80
CA PHE A 290 22.88 -6.32 5.32
C PHE A 290 22.28 -7.29 6.35
N GLY A 291 21.00 -7.13 6.70
CA GLY A 291 20.35 -7.88 7.78
C GLY A 291 20.40 -9.39 7.60
N GLY A 292 20.29 -9.89 6.36
CA GLY A 292 20.45 -11.32 6.08
C GLY A 292 21.85 -11.86 6.43
N ALA A 293 22.90 -11.08 6.18
CA ALA A 293 24.28 -11.45 6.53
C ALA A 293 24.58 -11.30 8.03
N LEU A 294 23.85 -10.41 8.71
CA LEU A 294 23.99 -10.13 10.14
C LEU A 294 23.01 -10.96 11.00
N SER A 295 22.17 -11.79 10.39
CA SER A 295 21.06 -12.50 11.04
C SER A 295 20.09 -11.57 11.80
N ILE A 296 19.83 -10.39 11.25
CA ILE A 296 18.90 -9.38 11.79
C ILE A 296 17.64 -9.35 10.93
N ASP A 297 16.49 -9.59 11.56
CA ASP A 297 15.17 -9.52 10.93
C ASP A 297 14.76 -8.05 10.66
N ALA A 298 14.05 -7.81 9.56
CA ALA A 298 13.61 -6.48 9.16
C ALA A 298 12.72 -5.78 10.21
N THR A 299 11.91 -6.54 10.95
CA THR A 299 11.12 -6.03 12.07
C THR A 299 12.02 -5.57 13.22
N THR A 300 13.04 -6.36 13.56
CA THR A 300 14.04 -5.99 14.58
C THR A 300 14.77 -4.71 14.18
N THR A 301 15.14 -4.57 12.90
CA THR A 301 15.70 -3.32 12.35
C THR A 301 14.79 -2.13 12.64
N ALA A 302 13.48 -2.23 12.37
CA ALA A 302 12.53 -1.16 12.64
C ALA A 302 12.48 -0.80 14.14
N PHE A 303 12.47 -1.78 15.04
CA PHE A 303 12.54 -1.54 16.48
C PHE A 303 13.81 -0.79 16.88
N ILE A 304 14.98 -1.17 16.35
CA ILE A 304 16.24 -0.45 16.58
C ILE A 304 16.10 1.03 16.19
N GLY A 305 15.53 1.32 15.02
CA GLY A 305 15.31 2.69 14.57
C GLY A 305 14.37 3.48 15.48
N LEU A 306 13.23 2.91 15.89
CA LEU A 306 12.31 3.58 16.81
C LEU A 306 12.94 3.82 18.18
N THR A 307 13.65 2.83 18.73
CA THR A 307 14.36 2.96 20.01
C THR A 307 15.38 4.09 19.95
N LEU A 308 16.15 4.21 18.87
CA LEU A 308 17.07 5.33 18.66
C LEU A 308 16.34 6.68 18.67
N LEU A 309 15.21 6.80 17.98
CA LEU A 309 14.43 8.04 17.92
C LEU A 309 13.79 8.42 19.26
N LEU A 310 13.38 7.43 20.07
CA LEU A 310 12.84 7.65 21.41
C LEU A 310 13.93 8.05 22.41
N LEU A 311 15.06 7.32 22.44
CA LEU A 311 16.18 7.62 23.34
C LEU A 311 16.80 9.00 23.05
N THR A 312 16.75 9.44 21.80
CA THR A 312 17.23 10.77 21.39
C THR A 312 16.18 11.88 21.54
N SER A 313 14.96 11.55 21.97
CA SER A 313 13.83 12.48 22.11
C SER A 313 13.40 13.18 20.81
N VAL A 314 13.80 12.65 19.64
CA VAL A 314 13.24 13.06 18.35
C VAL A 314 11.74 12.74 18.34
N LEU A 315 11.40 11.54 18.82
CA LEU A 315 10.04 11.13 19.13
C LEU A 315 9.88 11.01 20.65
N THR A 316 8.71 11.39 21.14
CA THR A 316 8.26 11.13 22.50
C THR A 316 7.28 9.96 22.49
N TRP A 317 7.03 9.35 23.65
CA TRP A 317 6.00 8.32 23.75
C TRP A 317 4.59 8.86 23.44
N GLU A 318 4.33 10.14 23.73
CA GLU A 318 3.07 10.77 23.32
C GLU A 318 2.93 10.87 21.80
N ASP A 319 4.02 11.08 21.06
CA ASP A 319 3.99 11.03 19.60
C ASP A 319 3.58 9.62 19.10
N VAL A 320 4.10 8.57 19.73
CA VAL A 320 3.77 7.17 19.41
C VAL A 320 2.30 6.86 19.73
N LYS A 321 1.81 7.24 20.91
CA LYS A 321 0.39 7.09 21.27
C LYS A 321 -0.52 7.91 20.37
N GLY A 322 -0.08 9.09 19.96
CA GLY A 322 -0.81 10.01 19.10
C GLY A 322 -0.91 9.56 17.64
N GLU A 323 -0.09 8.61 17.20
CA GLU A 323 -0.06 8.12 15.83
C GLU A 323 -1.20 7.10 15.56
N LYS A 324 -2.43 7.61 15.52
CA LYS A 324 -3.67 6.82 15.36
C LYS A 324 -3.64 5.90 14.14
N GLY A 325 -2.99 6.33 13.04
CA GLY A 325 -2.91 5.54 11.81
C GLY A 325 -2.11 4.25 11.98
N ALA A 326 -1.07 4.26 12.82
CA ALA A 326 -0.31 3.05 13.14
C ALA A 326 -1.19 2.05 13.91
N TRP A 327 -1.89 2.53 14.95
CA TRP A 327 -2.74 1.68 15.79
C TRP A 327 -3.92 1.08 15.04
N ASP A 328 -4.60 1.89 14.22
CA ASP A 328 -5.67 1.38 13.36
C ASP A 328 -5.13 0.29 12.42
N THR A 329 -3.97 0.55 11.78
CA THR A 329 -3.30 -0.42 10.90
C THR A 329 -2.94 -1.73 11.61
N ILE A 330 -2.32 -1.66 12.79
CA ILE A 330 -1.97 -2.85 13.57
C ILE A 330 -3.23 -3.68 13.86
N VAL A 331 -4.31 -3.04 14.29
CA VAL A 331 -5.55 -3.72 14.69
C VAL A 331 -6.19 -4.45 13.52
N TRP A 332 -6.57 -3.76 12.45
CA TRP A 332 -7.31 -4.43 11.38
C TRP A 332 -6.44 -5.46 10.64
N PHE A 333 -5.13 -5.21 10.53
CA PHE A 333 -4.22 -6.10 9.83
C PHE A 333 -4.02 -7.40 10.63
N ALA A 334 -3.83 -7.33 11.94
CA ALA A 334 -3.78 -8.49 12.83
C ALA A 334 -4.95 -9.44 12.60
N VAL A 335 -6.16 -8.91 12.51
CA VAL A 335 -7.35 -9.74 12.32
C VAL A 335 -7.39 -10.40 10.95
N LEU A 336 -7.15 -9.62 9.88
CA LEU A 336 -7.22 -10.15 8.52
C LEU A 336 -6.12 -11.20 8.26
N VAL A 337 -4.90 -10.98 8.78
CA VAL A 337 -3.82 -11.98 8.72
C VAL A 337 -4.17 -13.21 9.51
N MET A 338 -4.71 -13.06 10.72
CA MET A 338 -5.12 -14.20 11.53
C MET A 338 -6.17 -15.06 10.81
N MET A 339 -7.22 -14.45 10.26
CA MET A 339 -8.28 -15.20 9.55
C MET A 339 -7.72 -15.87 8.28
N ALA A 340 -6.94 -15.14 7.48
CA ALA A 340 -6.36 -15.68 6.25
C ALA A 340 -5.36 -16.82 6.53
N SER A 341 -4.52 -16.67 7.55
CA SER A 341 -3.56 -17.72 7.96
C SER A 341 -4.30 -18.94 8.52
N SER A 342 -5.33 -18.73 9.33
CA SER A 342 -6.17 -19.81 9.86
C SER A 342 -6.93 -20.55 8.75
N LEU A 343 -7.44 -19.85 7.73
CA LEU A 343 -8.05 -20.48 6.55
C LEU A 343 -7.05 -21.34 5.77
N ASN A 344 -5.81 -20.86 5.65
CA ASN A 344 -4.74 -21.63 5.02
C ASN A 344 -4.38 -22.89 5.83
N GLU A 345 -4.19 -22.75 7.15
CA GLU A 345 -3.92 -23.87 8.07
C GLU A 345 -5.03 -24.92 8.06
N LEU A 346 -6.29 -24.49 7.95
CA LEU A 346 -7.45 -25.37 7.85
C LEU A 346 -7.63 -25.99 6.45
N GLY A 347 -6.73 -25.71 5.50
CA GLY A 347 -6.73 -26.32 4.16
C GLY A 347 -7.67 -25.69 3.14
N PHE A 348 -8.38 -24.60 3.48
CA PHE A 348 -9.35 -23.95 2.59
C PHE A 348 -8.68 -23.42 1.31
N ILE A 349 -7.52 -22.76 1.44
CA ILE A 349 -6.79 -22.19 0.29
C ILE A 349 -6.30 -23.29 -0.66
N GLY A 350 -5.80 -24.41 -0.11
CA GLY A 350 -5.40 -25.58 -0.90
C GLY A 350 -6.57 -26.21 -1.64
N TRP A 351 -7.70 -26.40 -0.96
CA TRP A 351 -8.94 -26.88 -1.58
C TRP A 351 -9.40 -25.99 -2.73
N PHE A 352 -9.51 -24.67 -2.49
CA PHE A 352 -9.96 -23.72 -3.51
C PHE A 352 -9.01 -23.69 -4.72
N SER A 353 -7.70 -23.75 -4.47
CA SER A 353 -6.68 -23.79 -5.53
C SER A 353 -6.80 -25.05 -6.39
N ASN A 354 -7.15 -26.20 -5.79
CA ASN A 354 -7.40 -27.46 -6.50
C ASN A 354 -8.71 -27.41 -7.30
N LEU A 355 -9.78 -26.84 -6.75
CA LEU A 355 -11.06 -26.67 -7.45
C LEU A 355 -10.87 -25.87 -8.75
N ILE A 356 -10.16 -24.74 -8.68
CA ILE A 356 -9.87 -23.93 -9.87
C ILE A 356 -8.97 -24.70 -10.85
N LYS A 357 -7.95 -25.42 -10.36
CA LYS A 357 -7.10 -26.27 -11.20
C LYS A 357 -7.89 -27.32 -11.99
N VAL A 358 -8.95 -27.90 -11.42
CA VAL A 358 -9.79 -28.85 -12.16
C VAL A 358 -10.54 -28.16 -13.31
N GLN A 359 -11.00 -26.93 -13.11
CA GLN A 359 -11.80 -26.19 -14.10
C GLN A 359 -10.95 -25.56 -15.21
N ILE A 360 -9.73 -25.11 -14.90
CA ILE A 360 -8.88 -24.36 -15.85
C ILE A 360 -7.43 -24.85 -15.94
N GLY A 361 -7.11 -26.04 -15.41
CA GLY A 361 -5.76 -26.61 -15.37
C GLY A 361 -5.13 -26.97 -16.71
N GLY A 362 -5.91 -26.96 -17.80
CA GLY A 362 -5.39 -27.08 -19.16
C GLY A 362 -4.75 -25.80 -19.71
N LEU A 363 -4.91 -24.65 -19.02
CA LEU A 363 -4.27 -23.40 -19.43
C LEU A 363 -2.78 -23.44 -19.11
N SER A 364 -1.95 -23.12 -20.11
CA SER A 364 -0.53 -22.86 -19.89
C SER A 364 -0.36 -21.69 -18.90
N TRP A 365 0.65 -21.77 -18.04
CA TRP A 365 0.92 -20.72 -17.05
C TRP A 365 1.18 -19.36 -17.71
N GLN A 366 1.71 -19.34 -18.95
CA GLN A 366 1.94 -18.16 -19.77
C GLN A 366 0.64 -17.43 -20.16
N VAL A 367 -0.49 -18.14 -20.18
CA VAL A 367 -1.82 -17.55 -20.39
C VAL A 367 -2.49 -17.24 -19.05
N ALA A 368 -2.38 -18.14 -18.08
CA ALA A 368 -2.98 -17.94 -16.76
C ALA A 368 -2.40 -16.71 -16.03
N PHE A 369 -1.09 -16.49 -16.11
CA PHE A 369 -0.40 -15.37 -15.48
C PHE A 369 -0.97 -14.00 -15.88
N PRO A 370 -0.98 -13.60 -17.17
CA PRO A 370 -1.53 -12.31 -17.55
C PRO A 370 -3.02 -12.18 -17.21
N VAL A 371 -3.81 -13.25 -17.32
CA VAL A 371 -5.24 -13.20 -16.94
C VAL A 371 -5.40 -12.90 -15.45
N ILE A 372 -4.67 -13.59 -14.58
CA ILE A 372 -4.72 -13.36 -13.13
C ILE A 372 -4.32 -11.92 -12.80
N ILE A 373 -3.24 -11.40 -13.40
CA ILE A 373 -2.79 -10.04 -13.14
C ILE A 373 -3.79 -8.99 -13.64
N VAL A 374 -4.37 -9.18 -14.83
CA VAL A 374 -5.39 -8.26 -15.38
C VAL A 374 -6.65 -8.27 -14.53
N VAL A 375 -7.15 -9.45 -14.14
CA VAL A 375 -8.31 -9.58 -13.25
C VAL A 375 -8.03 -8.89 -11.92
N TYR A 376 -6.86 -9.15 -11.32
CA TYR A 376 -6.47 -8.54 -10.06
C TYR A 376 -6.30 -7.02 -10.16
N PHE A 377 -5.82 -6.49 -11.29
CA PHE A 377 -5.67 -5.05 -11.46
C PHE A 377 -7.03 -4.35 -11.58
N PHE A 378 -7.92 -4.87 -12.44
CA PHE A 378 -9.21 -4.24 -12.74
C PHE A 378 -10.30 -4.51 -11.70
N SER A 379 -10.23 -5.62 -10.95
CA SER A 379 -11.13 -5.85 -9.81
C SER A 379 -11.03 -4.72 -8.79
N HIS A 380 -9.94 -3.95 -8.77
CA HIS A 380 -9.81 -2.86 -7.83
C HIS A 380 -10.84 -1.73 -8.00
N TYR A 381 -11.54 -1.62 -9.14
CA TYR A 381 -12.66 -0.69 -9.29
C TYR A 381 -13.77 -0.90 -8.25
N ILE A 382 -13.93 -2.12 -7.72
CA ILE A 382 -14.94 -2.44 -6.70
C ILE A 382 -14.38 -2.37 -5.26
N PHE A 383 -13.12 -2.00 -5.08
CA PHE A 383 -12.49 -1.86 -3.76
C PHE A 383 -12.15 -0.40 -3.45
N ALA A 384 -12.52 0.05 -2.26
CA ALA A 384 -12.17 1.37 -1.75
C ALA A 384 -10.87 1.38 -0.91
N SER A 385 -10.15 0.26 -0.87
CA SER A 385 -8.92 0.12 -0.11
C SER A 385 -8.01 -0.93 -0.75
N ALA A 386 -6.76 -0.57 -0.99
CA ALA A 386 -5.72 -1.47 -1.47
C ALA A 386 -5.46 -2.62 -0.48
N THR A 387 -5.46 -2.34 0.82
CA THR A 387 -5.22 -3.37 1.85
C THR A 387 -6.39 -4.35 1.93
N ALA A 388 -7.63 -3.87 1.82
CA ALA A 388 -8.81 -4.73 1.75
C ALA A 388 -8.78 -5.63 0.51
N HIS A 389 -8.31 -5.09 -0.62
CA HIS A 389 -8.19 -5.84 -1.86
C HIS A 389 -7.11 -6.93 -1.79
N VAL A 390 -5.93 -6.63 -1.23
CA VAL A 390 -4.89 -7.64 -0.95
C VAL A 390 -5.42 -8.70 -0.01
N ALA A 391 -6.04 -8.32 1.11
CA ALA A 391 -6.64 -9.24 2.08
C ALA A 391 -7.64 -10.21 1.43
N ALA A 392 -8.49 -9.70 0.53
CA ALA A 392 -9.54 -10.49 -0.10
C ALA A 392 -9.02 -11.45 -1.19
N MET A 393 -8.06 -11.01 -2.01
CA MET A 393 -7.79 -11.68 -3.29
C MET A 393 -6.35 -12.18 -3.47
N TYR A 394 -5.36 -11.59 -2.78
CA TYR A 394 -3.95 -11.90 -3.05
C TYR A 394 -3.62 -13.38 -2.81
N ALA A 395 -3.90 -13.90 -1.62
CA ALA A 395 -3.56 -15.28 -1.25
C ALA A 395 -4.29 -16.31 -2.13
N ALA A 396 -5.56 -16.05 -2.44
CA ALA A 396 -6.36 -16.91 -3.30
C ALA A 396 -5.81 -16.96 -4.74
N LEU A 397 -5.52 -15.79 -5.34
CA LEU A 397 -4.98 -15.72 -6.70
C LEU A 397 -3.55 -16.26 -6.79
N LEU A 398 -2.74 -16.06 -5.75
CA LEU A 398 -1.40 -16.64 -5.66
C LEU A 398 -1.46 -18.16 -5.59
N GLY A 399 -2.30 -18.72 -4.71
CA GLY A 399 -2.50 -20.17 -4.59
C GLY A 399 -2.99 -20.81 -5.89
N VAL A 400 -4.00 -20.21 -6.52
CA VAL A 400 -4.51 -20.63 -7.84
C VAL A 400 -3.41 -20.58 -8.90
N GLY A 401 -2.66 -19.47 -8.99
CA GLY A 401 -1.65 -19.35 -10.02
C GLY A 401 -0.48 -20.32 -9.85
N VAL A 402 -0.06 -20.57 -8.60
CA VAL A 402 0.95 -21.60 -8.29
C VAL A 402 0.43 -22.99 -8.66
N SER A 403 -0.85 -23.30 -8.42
CA SER A 403 -1.44 -24.60 -8.78
C SER A 403 -1.51 -24.83 -10.30
N LEU A 404 -1.57 -23.74 -11.08
CA LEU A 404 -1.48 -23.71 -12.55
C LEU A 404 -0.03 -23.71 -13.09
N GLY A 405 0.97 -23.81 -12.21
CA GLY A 405 2.38 -23.89 -12.60
C GLY A 405 3.04 -22.54 -12.90
N ILE A 406 2.42 -21.42 -12.52
CA ILE A 406 3.08 -20.11 -12.61
C ILE A 406 4.25 -20.09 -11.60
N PRO A 407 5.44 -19.63 -12.00
CA PRO A 407 6.58 -19.47 -11.09
C PRO A 407 6.17 -18.65 -9.84
N PRO A 408 6.30 -19.21 -8.62
CA PRO A 408 5.70 -18.61 -7.42
C PRO A 408 6.20 -17.21 -7.10
N MET A 409 7.52 -16.97 -7.20
CA MET A 409 8.12 -15.67 -6.90
C MET A 409 7.68 -14.59 -7.91
N LEU A 410 7.60 -14.92 -9.20
CA LEU A 410 7.09 -14.03 -10.24
C LEU A 410 5.66 -13.56 -9.92
N LEU A 411 4.76 -14.51 -9.61
CA LEU A 411 3.37 -14.18 -9.33
C LEU A 411 3.22 -13.39 -8.04
N ALA A 412 3.92 -13.80 -6.98
CA ALA A 412 3.86 -13.15 -5.68
C ALA A 412 4.31 -11.68 -5.76
N MET A 413 5.42 -11.42 -6.45
CA MET A 413 5.93 -10.06 -6.68
C MET A 413 5.00 -9.25 -7.58
N MET A 414 4.51 -9.82 -8.68
CA MET A 414 3.66 -9.07 -9.61
C MET A 414 2.32 -8.69 -8.99
N LEU A 415 1.66 -9.61 -8.27
CA LEU A 415 0.48 -9.29 -7.46
C LEU A 415 0.81 -8.21 -6.41
N GLY A 416 1.99 -8.30 -5.78
CA GLY A 416 2.47 -7.30 -4.83
C GLY A 416 2.59 -5.89 -5.43
N PHE A 417 3.21 -5.79 -6.60
CA PHE A 417 3.36 -4.52 -7.32
C PHE A 417 2.01 -3.96 -7.78
N MET A 418 1.13 -4.81 -8.32
CA MET A 418 -0.25 -4.40 -8.66
C MET A 418 -0.93 -3.77 -7.45
N GLY A 419 -0.75 -4.38 -6.26
CA GLY A 419 -1.11 -3.91 -4.92
C GLY A 419 -0.97 -2.41 -4.67
N SER A 420 0.05 -1.79 -5.29
CA SER A 420 0.29 -0.35 -5.24
C SER A 420 -0.29 0.37 -6.46
N ILE A 421 -0.01 -0.10 -7.67
CA ILE A 421 -0.27 0.66 -8.89
C ILE A 421 -1.72 0.69 -9.34
N TYR A 422 -2.58 -0.28 -8.98
CA TYR A 422 -4.01 -0.19 -9.32
C TYR A 422 -4.72 0.99 -8.64
N GLY A 423 -4.07 1.63 -7.64
CA GLY A 423 -4.60 2.81 -6.98
C GLY A 423 -4.89 3.96 -7.94
N VAL A 424 -4.27 3.99 -9.13
CA VAL A 424 -4.51 5.02 -10.15
C VAL A 424 -5.94 5.04 -10.68
N LEU A 425 -6.66 3.91 -10.60
CA LEU A 425 -7.94 3.72 -11.30
C LEU A 425 -9.08 4.58 -10.77
N THR A 426 -9.12 4.81 -9.45
CA THR A 426 -10.24 5.49 -8.79
C THR A 426 -9.74 6.49 -7.75
N HIS A 427 -10.56 7.50 -7.46
CA HIS A 427 -10.31 8.53 -6.44
C HIS A 427 -10.33 8.01 -4.99
N TYR A 428 -10.59 6.71 -4.82
CA TYR A 428 -10.58 6.01 -3.54
C TYR A 428 -9.69 4.76 -3.57
N GLY A 429 -8.94 4.50 -4.64
CA GLY A 429 -8.21 3.23 -4.80
C GLY A 429 -7.04 3.07 -3.82
N HIS A 430 -6.55 4.17 -3.26
CA HIS A 430 -5.54 4.12 -2.22
C HIS A 430 -5.71 5.28 -1.23
N GLY A 431 -5.16 5.12 -0.02
CA GLY A 431 -5.23 6.13 1.04
C GLY A 431 -4.82 7.58 0.68
N PRO A 432 -3.81 7.83 -0.19
CA PRO A 432 -3.52 9.19 -0.67
C PRO A 432 -4.59 9.76 -1.61
N ALA A 433 -5.37 8.92 -2.30
CA ALA A 433 -6.28 9.32 -3.36
C ALA A 433 -7.32 10.36 -2.89
N PRO A 434 -8.01 10.17 -1.75
CA PRO A 434 -8.93 11.18 -1.23
C PRO A 434 -8.27 12.51 -0.87
N VAL A 435 -6.99 12.52 -0.49
CA VAL A 435 -6.26 13.77 -0.19
C VAL A 435 -6.00 14.56 -1.47
N PHE A 436 -5.49 13.88 -2.51
CA PHE A 436 -5.22 14.52 -3.80
C PHE A 436 -6.51 14.86 -4.56
N PHE A 437 -7.49 13.95 -4.63
CA PHE A 437 -8.78 14.21 -5.29
C PHE A 437 -9.61 15.25 -4.54
N GLY A 438 -9.71 15.13 -3.21
CA GLY A 438 -10.42 16.07 -2.36
C GLY A 438 -9.81 17.47 -2.31
N SER A 439 -8.64 17.67 -2.93
CA SER A 439 -8.06 18.99 -3.11
C SER A 439 -8.88 19.90 -4.04
N GLY A 440 -9.70 19.32 -4.93
CA GLY A 440 -10.56 20.07 -5.85
C GLY A 440 -9.93 20.45 -7.18
N TYR A 441 -8.66 20.15 -7.45
CA TYR A 441 -7.98 20.50 -8.72
C TYR A 441 -8.37 19.63 -9.93
N VAL A 442 -9.03 18.49 -9.71
CA VAL A 442 -9.28 17.48 -10.75
C VAL A 442 -10.69 16.94 -10.63
N ASP A 443 -11.47 17.08 -11.69
CA ASP A 443 -12.81 16.52 -11.76
C ASP A 443 -12.80 14.99 -11.83
N LEU A 444 -13.87 14.36 -11.34
CA LEU A 444 -14.02 12.91 -11.28
C LEU A 444 -13.81 12.23 -12.65
N LYS A 445 -14.39 12.79 -13.71
CA LYS A 445 -14.26 12.26 -15.08
C LYS A 445 -12.79 12.22 -15.53
N VAL A 446 -12.05 13.29 -15.26
CA VAL A 446 -10.63 13.38 -15.61
C VAL A 446 -9.83 12.39 -14.76
N TRP A 447 -10.08 12.34 -13.45
CA TRP A 447 -9.40 11.42 -12.55
C TRP A 447 -9.46 9.97 -13.04
N TRP A 448 -10.67 9.51 -13.40
CA TRP A 448 -10.89 8.13 -13.84
C TRP A 448 -10.33 7.87 -15.24
N LEU A 449 -10.53 8.79 -16.18
CA LEU A 449 -10.06 8.61 -17.55
C LEU A 449 -8.53 8.60 -17.61
N ARG A 450 -7.88 9.58 -16.99
CA ARG A 450 -6.41 9.65 -16.90
C ARG A 450 -5.86 8.50 -16.04
N GLY A 451 -6.58 8.13 -14.98
CA GLY A 451 -6.26 6.99 -14.12
C GLY A 451 -6.23 5.67 -14.90
N LEU A 452 -7.22 5.42 -15.75
CA LEU A 452 -7.27 4.24 -16.61
C LEU A 452 -6.12 4.23 -17.63
N GLU A 453 -5.87 5.35 -18.31
CA GLU A 453 -4.78 5.47 -19.29
C GLU A 453 -3.41 5.22 -18.65
N ILE A 454 -3.13 5.87 -17.53
CA ILE A 454 -1.88 5.66 -16.77
C ILE A 454 -1.84 4.25 -16.15
N GLY A 455 -2.98 3.70 -15.73
CA GLY A 455 -3.08 2.33 -15.25
C GLY A 455 -2.67 1.30 -16.29
N ILE A 456 -3.13 1.46 -17.53
CA ILE A 456 -2.73 0.60 -18.66
C ILE A 456 -1.22 0.72 -18.90
N VAL A 457 -0.67 1.94 -18.88
CA VAL A 457 0.78 2.17 -19.04
C VAL A 457 1.57 1.47 -17.94
N LEU A 458 1.17 1.63 -16.68
CA LEU A 458 1.82 0.98 -15.55
C LEU A 458 1.71 -0.54 -15.64
N LEU A 459 0.54 -1.07 -15.98
CA LEU A 459 0.30 -2.50 -16.16
C LEU A 459 1.24 -3.08 -17.22
N ILE A 460 1.38 -2.41 -18.38
CA ILE A 460 2.31 -2.82 -19.44
C ILE A 460 3.76 -2.77 -18.96
N ILE A 461 4.18 -1.68 -18.30
CA ILE A 461 5.55 -1.54 -17.79
C ILE A 461 5.88 -2.68 -16.82
N TYR A 462 5.01 -2.95 -15.84
CA TYR A 462 5.26 -4.00 -14.86
C TYR A 462 5.19 -5.40 -15.49
N MET A 463 4.22 -5.67 -16.36
CA MET A 463 4.10 -6.97 -17.03
C MET A 463 5.29 -7.27 -17.95
N VAL A 464 5.72 -6.29 -18.75
CA VAL A 464 6.78 -6.47 -19.74
C VAL A 464 8.16 -6.26 -19.10
N VAL A 465 8.43 -5.06 -18.60
CA VAL A 465 9.75 -4.72 -18.04
C VAL A 465 9.96 -5.47 -16.72
N GLY A 466 8.96 -5.47 -15.84
CA GLY A 466 9.06 -6.18 -14.56
C GLY A 466 9.15 -7.69 -14.72
N GLY A 467 8.37 -8.28 -15.64
CA GLY A 467 8.50 -9.70 -16.00
C GLY A 467 9.90 -10.04 -16.52
N LEU A 468 10.37 -9.35 -17.56
CA LEU A 468 11.72 -9.56 -18.11
C LEU A 468 12.83 -9.36 -17.07
N TRP A 469 12.70 -8.35 -16.22
CA TRP A 469 13.67 -8.08 -15.16
C TRP A 469 13.70 -9.18 -14.11
N MET A 470 12.54 -9.69 -13.68
CA MET A 470 12.49 -10.82 -12.75
C MET A 470 13.08 -12.11 -13.34
N LYS A 471 13.02 -12.29 -14.67
CA LYS A 471 13.76 -13.36 -15.35
C LYS A 471 15.27 -13.18 -15.22
N VAL A 472 15.77 -11.95 -15.39
CA VAL A 472 17.20 -11.62 -15.20
C VAL A 472 17.66 -11.88 -13.76
N LEU A 473 16.78 -11.61 -12.77
CA LEU A 473 17.04 -11.92 -11.37
C LEU A 473 17.00 -13.43 -11.04
N GLY A 474 16.59 -14.28 -11.99
CA GLY A 474 16.46 -15.73 -11.78
C GLY A 474 15.23 -16.11 -10.96
N TYR A 475 14.20 -15.26 -10.91
CA TYR A 475 12.96 -15.58 -10.20
C TYR A 475 12.05 -16.54 -10.99
N TYR A 476 12.33 -16.76 -12.28
CA TYR A 476 11.72 -17.78 -13.13
C TYR A 476 12.48 -18.05 -14.43
#